data_AF-I9VXY0-F1
#
_entry.id   AF-I9VXY0-F1
#
_cell.length_a   1.000
_cell.length_b   1.000
_cell.length_c   1.000
_cell.angle_alpha   90.00
_cell.angle_beta   90.00
_cell.angle_gamma   90.00
#
_symmetry.space_group_name_H-M   'P 1'
#
loop_
_entity.id
_entity.type
_entity.pdbx_description
1 polymer ?
#
loop_
_entity_poly.entity_id
_entity_poly.type
_entity_poly.pdbx_seq_one_letter_code
_entity_poly.pdbx_strand_id
1 'polypeptide(L)'
;MKKKLMMVAVLLGALSLGACVDNNESASVEAVRNAKAEQLKGLAALANAQAEATKITAEAEAALKNAQAEYQKEMTEEAKQEFAVEIERIKAEAERAIAEAKKAASEAELAILKNADERVQWLYGQYTTAADELATLNEKLLTKTAGLAQLEAGITTAEANAKVNTIAWNRTIAAETAKLEVLKDPANTNIDKDALNAKKEAAYQKYTLAYSTLMNNEGAALDADAKGIQEAIDALDRDAIEAVNNLYSNVVAFTGYEYLSWETTSGSTSRSLPSGAYVSEAQKLNAENYFATNLEDAANALGTSADTKDKNTAYGHLAAANAQLEDANKMGETTDAEKEAKKQAIKDAKTAIALAKDEIVRAQASYDEEKAASDEFTAALAAVDVKAYNDAVSAIVALVKANETVAKAFSDASETSTKLWNEYKVLHALYDNSQNLEELIAQCEYNIADAKKQIKFYEANITNAEAQLAKGKEELANLQKEIAAKKIIVDNAKAALDAELNAE
;
A
#
# COMPACT_ATOMS: atom_id res chain seq x y z
N MET A 1 -29.44 5.62 43.64
CA MET A 1 -29.51 5.90 45.08
C MET A 1 -28.10 5.99 45.65
N LYS A 2 -27.81 7.10 46.37
CA LYS A 2 -26.77 7.33 47.40
C LYS A 2 -25.30 7.09 46.98
N LYS A 3 -24.56 8.15 46.62
CA LYS A 3 -23.77 9.05 47.50
C LYS A 3 -22.63 8.32 48.24
N LYS A 4 -21.38 8.71 47.96
CA LYS A 4 -20.45 9.31 48.95
C LYS A 4 -19.44 10.24 48.25
N LEU A 5 -19.82 11.52 48.19
CA LEU A 5 -18.90 12.65 48.26
C LEU A 5 -18.36 12.73 49.69
N MET A 6 -17.06 13.00 49.85
CA MET A 6 -16.48 13.55 51.07
C MET A 6 -15.49 14.63 50.64
N MET A 7 -15.93 15.87 50.83
CA MET A 7 -15.18 17.11 50.80
C MET A 7 -14.97 17.55 52.26
N VAL A 8 -14.02 18.47 52.46
CA VAL A 8 -13.84 19.39 53.61
C VAL A 8 -12.69 19.05 54.57
N ALA A 9 -11.65 19.89 54.50
CA ALA A 9 -11.27 20.75 55.62
C ALA A 9 -10.72 22.08 55.08
N VAL A 10 -11.51 23.15 55.23
CA VAL A 10 -11.09 24.55 55.16
C VAL A 10 -10.67 24.97 56.57
N LEU A 11 -9.58 25.71 56.73
CA LEU A 11 -9.55 26.79 57.72
C LEU A 11 -8.49 27.86 57.40
N LEU A 12 -8.99 29.07 57.17
CA LEU A 12 -8.29 30.35 57.11
C LEU A 12 -7.70 30.72 58.48
N GLY A 13 -6.49 31.30 58.47
CA GLY A 13 -5.91 32.05 59.57
C GLY A 13 -5.17 33.27 59.02
N ALA A 14 -5.70 34.46 59.30
CA ALA A 14 -5.19 35.74 58.86
C ALA A 14 -3.86 36.12 59.54
N LEU A 15 -2.93 36.71 58.77
CA LEU A 15 -1.97 37.70 59.26
C LEU A 15 -1.86 38.82 58.22
N SER A 16 -2.63 39.88 58.43
CA SER A 16 -2.32 41.20 57.89
C SER A 16 -1.37 41.91 58.86
N LEU A 17 -0.08 41.96 58.53
CA LEU A 17 0.85 42.98 59.01
C LEU A 17 1.72 43.39 57.82
N GLY A 18 1.51 44.62 57.37
CA GLY A 18 2.22 45.21 56.25
C GLY A 18 3.71 45.37 56.55
N ALA A 19 4.51 44.77 55.69
CA ALA A 19 5.69 45.41 55.16
C ALA A 19 5.56 45.29 53.63
N CYS A 20 5.62 46.41 52.91
CA CYS A 20 5.94 46.37 51.49
C CYS A 20 7.32 45.74 51.37
N VAL A 21 7.37 44.43 51.17
CA VAL A 21 8.44 43.81 50.41
C VAL A 21 8.01 44.06 48.97
N ASP A 22 8.84 44.78 48.21
CA ASP A 22 8.63 44.93 46.78
C ASP A 22 8.34 43.55 46.17
N ASN A 23 7.14 43.38 45.61
CA ASN A 23 6.73 42.20 44.83
C ASN A 23 7.48 42.12 43.48
N ASN A 24 8.73 42.52 43.45
CA ASN A 24 9.60 42.30 42.32
C ASN A 24 10.33 41.00 42.61
N GLU A 25 9.73 39.87 42.21
CA GLU A 25 10.47 38.62 42.08
C GLU A 25 11.80 38.93 41.37
N SER A 26 12.93 38.43 41.88
CA SER A 26 14.19 38.65 41.16
C SER A 26 14.04 38.06 39.76
N ALA A 27 14.61 38.71 38.73
CA ALA A 27 14.49 38.29 37.33
C ALA A 27 14.83 36.80 37.10
N SER A 28 15.62 36.19 37.99
CA SER A 28 15.93 34.77 38.03
C SER A 28 14.75 33.86 38.43
N VAL A 29 13.89 34.27 39.36
CA VAL A 29 12.72 33.50 39.82
C VAL A 29 11.62 33.52 38.76
N GLU A 30 11.40 34.67 38.13
CA GLU A 30 10.47 34.81 37.01
C GLU A 30 10.93 33.99 35.79
N ALA A 31 12.23 33.96 35.49
CA ALA A 31 12.80 33.13 34.43
C ALA A 31 12.60 31.63 34.68
N VAL A 32 12.81 31.15 35.91
CA VAL A 32 12.59 29.74 36.30
C VAL A 32 11.11 29.36 36.21
N ARG A 33 10.22 30.24 36.70
CA ARG A 33 8.77 30.05 36.63
C ARG A 33 8.27 29.98 35.18
N ASN A 34 8.79 30.85 34.31
CA ASN A 34 8.45 30.84 32.89
C ASN A 34 8.98 29.58 32.17
N ALA A 35 10.20 29.14 32.49
CA ALA A 35 10.75 27.89 31.94
C ALA A 35 9.92 26.67 32.35
N LYS A 36 9.53 26.56 33.62
CA LYS A 36 8.69 25.46 34.13
C LYS A 36 7.29 25.45 33.50
N ALA A 37 6.70 26.63 33.27
CA ALA A 37 5.43 26.75 32.55
C ALA A 37 5.55 26.33 31.08
N GLU A 38 6.68 26.61 30.42
CA GLU A 38 6.97 26.17 29.05
C GLU A 38 7.14 24.64 28.99
N GLN A 39 7.81 24.03 29.98
CA GLN A 39 7.97 22.58 30.13
C GLN A 39 6.64 21.85 30.35
N LEU A 40 5.77 22.36 31.23
CA LEU A 40 4.44 21.79 31.46
C LEU A 40 3.56 21.85 30.21
N LYS A 41 3.65 22.94 29.42
CA LYS A 41 2.98 23.05 28.12
C LYS A 41 3.52 22.03 27.13
N GLY A 42 4.84 21.85 27.08
CA GLY A 42 5.49 20.83 26.26
C GLY A 42 5.04 19.42 26.64
N LEU A 43 4.98 19.08 27.93
CA LEU A 43 4.54 17.75 28.39
C LEU A 43 3.07 17.49 28.04
N ALA A 44 2.20 18.49 28.17
CA ALA A 44 0.81 18.36 27.75
C ALA A 44 0.69 18.15 26.23
N ALA A 45 1.47 18.87 25.42
CA ALA A 45 1.50 18.70 23.96
C ALA A 45 2.01 17.31 23.56
N LEU A 46 3.07 16.82 24.19
CA LEU A 46 3.63 15.49 23.96
C LEU A 46 2.65 14.38 24.34
N ALA A 47 1.99 14.50 25.50
CA ALA A 47 0.98 13.55 25.92
C ALA A 47 -0.24 13.50 24.97
N ASN A 48 -0.66 14.65 24.47
CA ASN A 48 -1.74 14.74 23.49
C ASN A 48 -1.34 14.07 22.16
N ALA A 49 -0.13 14.32 21.68
CA ALA A 49 0.38 13.69 20.46
C ALA A 49 0.41 12.16 20.58
N GLN A 50 0.89 11.62 21.70
CA GLN A 50 0.90 10.17 21.94
C GLN A 50 -0.50 9.56 22.08
N ALA A 51 -1.42 10.27 22.73
CA ALA A 51 -2.81 9.85 22.84
C ALA A 51 -3.48 9.81 21.45
N GLU A 52 -3.21 10.80 20.61
CA GLU A 52 -3.73 10.84 19.23
C GLU A 52 -3.17 9.68 18.40
N ALA A 53 -1.86 9.40 18.45
CA ALA A 53 -1.26 8.26 17.75
C ALA A 53 -1.89 6.90 18.18
N THR A 54 -2.17 6.74 19.48
CA THR A 54 -2.85 5.55 20.00
C THR A 54 -4.29 5.45 19.49
N LYS A 55 -5.01 6.58 19.47
CA LYS A 55 -6.39 6.66 18.97
C LYS A 55 -6.45 6.33 17.47
N ILE A 56 -5.55 6.90 16.67
CA ILE A 56 -5.42 6.61 15.23
C ILE A 56 -5.25 5.12 14.99
N THR A 57 -4.37 4.45 15.76
CA THR A 57 -4.15 3.00 15.62
C THR A 57 -5.43 2.21 15.94
N ALA A 58 -6.15 2.59 16.99
CA ALA A 58 -7.39 1.91 17.39
C ALA A 58 -8.52 2.11 16.37
N GLU A 59 -8.64 3.31 15.81
CA GLU A 59 -9.59 3.62 14.74
C GLU A 59 -9.27 2.84 13.47
N ALA A 60 -7.98 2.74 13.11
CA ALA A 60 -7.52 1.93 11.99
C ALA A 60 -7.79 0.43 12.19
N GLU A 61 -7.53 -0.13 13.39
CA GLU A 61 -7.88 -1.52 13.70
C GLU A 61 -9.40 -1.77 13.57
N ALA A 62 -10.22 -0.84 14.05
CA ALA A 62 -11.67 -0.93 13.93
C ALA A 62 -12.12 -0.86 12.46
N ALA A 63 -11.54 0.03 11.67
CA ALA A 63 -11.80 0.15 10.24
C ALA A 63 -11.40 -1.14 9.51
N LEU A 64 -10.24 -1.74 9.82
CA LEU A 64 -9.81 -3.01 9.23
C LEU A 64 -10.79 -4.15 9.54
N LYS A 65 -11.28 -4.23 10.79
CA LYS A 65 -12.29 -5.23 11.18
C LYS A 65 -13.61 -5.01 10.45
N ASN A 66 -14.01 -3.75 10.25
CA ASN A 66 -15.23 -3.44 9.51
C ASN A 66 -15.09 -3.79 8.03
N ALA A 67 -13.99 -3.40 7.40
CA ALA A 67 -13.67 -3.76 6.01
C ALA A 67 -13.66 -5.28 5.83
N GLN A 68 -13.12 -6.03 6.81
CA GLN A 68 -13.14 -7.49 6.80
C GLN A 68 -14.57 -8.05 6.88
N ALA A 69 -15.41 -7.48 7.74
CA ALA A 69 -16.80 -7.88 7.86
C ALA A 69 -17.61 -7.56 6.59
N GLU A 70 -17.32 -6.45 5.92
CA GLU A 70 -17.89 -6.08 4.62
C GLU A 70 -17.55 -7.13 3.56
N TYR A 71 -16.26 -7.46 3.41
CA TYR A 71 -15.79 -8.50 2.49
C TYR A 71 -16.47 -9.85 2.75
N GLN A 72 -16.63 -10.25 4.02
CA GLN A 72 -17.27 -11.52 4.38
C GLN A 72 -18.76 -11.59 4.03
N LYS A 73 -19.48 -10.47 3.86
CA LYS A 73 -20.89 -10.50 3.46
C LYS A 73 -21.07 -10.88 2.00
N GLU A 74 -20.20 -10.37 1.15
CA GLU A 74 -20.34 -10.52 -0.30
C GLU A 74 -19.49 -11.69 -0.82
N MET A 75 -18.26 -11.83 -0.30
CA MET A 75 -17.26 -12.80 -0.75
C MET A 75 -17.12 -12.85 -2.29
N THR A 76 -17.30 -11.70 -2.94
CA THR A 76 -17.08 -11.50 -4.37
C THR A 76 -15.62 -11.11 -4.61
N GLU A 77 -15.16 -11.17 -5.86
CA GLU A 77 -13.79 -10.69 -6.19
C GLU A 77 -13.70 -9.18 -6.18
N GLU A 78 -14.80 -8.51 -6.53
CA GLU A 78 -14.93 -7.06 -6.36
C GLU A 78 -14.72 -6.67 -4.90
N ALA A 79 -15.49 -7.28 -3.98
CA ALA A 79 -15.31 -7.06 -2.55
C ALA A 79 -13.92 -7.46 -2.05
N LYS A 80 -13.25 -8.44 -2.67
CA LYS A 80 -11.88 -8.83 -2.32
C LYS A 80 -10.86 -7.76 -2.71
N GLN A 81 -10.98 -7.21 -3.91
CA GLN A 81 -10.09 -6.15 -4.38
C GLN A 81 -10.33 -4.85 -3.62
N GLU A 82 -11.60 -4.48 -3.42
CA GLU A 82 -11.97 -3.35 -2.58
C GLU A 82 -11.42 -3.51 -1.17
N PHE A 83 -11.53 -4.71 -0.59
CA PHE A 83 -10.97 -5.00 0.73
C PHE A 83 -9.44 -4.88 0.77
N ALA A 84 -8.73 -5.40 -0.23
CA ALA A 84 -7.28 -5.29 -0.31
C ALA A 84 -6.82 -3.81 -0.40
N VAL A 85 -7.52 -3.01 -1.20
CA VAL A 85 -7.29 -1.57 -1.36
C VAL A 85 -7.58 -0.82 -0.06
N GLU A 86 -8.71 -1.14 0.58
CA GLU A 86 -9.15 -0.51 1.82
C GLU A 86 -8.18 -0.80 2.97
N ILE A 87 -7.62 -2.02 3.06
CA ILE A 87 -6.58 -2.35 4.03
C ILE A 87 -5.37 -1.43 3.89
N GLU A 88 -4.85 -1.25 2.67
CA GLU A 88 -3.68 -0.41 2.43
C GLU A 88 -3.99 1.08 2.62
N ARG A 89 -5.19 1.54 2.25
CA ARG A 89 -5.66 2.90 2.52
C ARG A 89 -5.70 3.19 4.02
N ILE A 90 -6.36 2.34 4.80
CA ILE A 90 -6.45 2.46 6.27
C ILE A 90 -5.06 2.48 6.89
N LYS A 91 -4.16 1.61 6.41
CA LYS A 91 -2.79 1.55 6.89
C LYS A 91 -2.02 2.84 6.59
N ALA A 92 -2.09 3.35 5.36
CA ALA A 92 -1.41 4.58 4.96
C ALA A 92 -1.94 5.82 5.70
N GLU A 93 -3.25 5.93 5.90
CA GLU A 93 -3.86 7.01 6.67
C GLU A 93 -3.43 6.98 8.14
N ALA A 94 -3.36 5.78 8.73
CA ALA A 94 -2.88 5.60 10.09
C ALA A 94 -1.38 5.94 10.21
N GLU A 95 -0.54 5.47 9.29
CA GLU A 95 0.89 5.78 9.26
C GLU A 95 1.14 7.30 9.13
N ARG A 96 0.38 7.99 8.27
CA ARG A 96 0.45 9.46 8.14
C ARG A 96 0.11 10.15 9.45
N ALA A 97 -1.05 9.85 10.01
CA ALA A 97 -1.53 10.55 11.20
C ALA A 97 -0.63 10.24 12.41
N ILE A 98 -0.04 9.04 12.48
CA ILE A 98 1.01 8.71 13.47
C ILE A 98 2.29 9.52 13.22
N ALA A 99 2.71 9.73 11.97
CA ALA A 99 3.88 10.53 11.64
C ALA A 99 3.68 12.02 11.99
N GLU A 100 2.49 12.58 11.72
CA GLU A 100 2.12 13.94 12.14
C GLU A 100 2.12 14.08 13.66
N ALA A 101 1.56 13.10 14.37
CA ALA A 101 1.62 13.04 15.82
C ALA A 101 3.08 12.96 16.34
N LYS A 102 3.95 12.18 15.69
CA LYS A 102 5.39 12.12 16.03
C LYS A 102 6.09 13.46 15.78
N LYS A 103 5.76 14.18 14.72
CA LYS A 103 6.29 15.53 14.46
C LYS A 103 5.87 16.51 15.55
N ALA A 104 4.58 16.55 15.90
CA ALA A 104 4.07 17.37 17.00
C ALA A 104 4.71 17.02 18.35
N ALA A 105 4.98 15.72 18.59
CA ALA A 105 5.71 15.25 19.75
C ALA A 105 7.17 15.76 19.79
N SER A 106 7.87 15.81 18.65
CA SER A 106 9.25 16.32 18.55
C SER A 106 9.33 17.84 18.76
N GLU A 107 8.34 18.59 18.27
CA GLU A 107 8.25 20.04 18.54
C GLU A 107 7.99 20.31 20.04
N ALA A 108 7.22 19.45 20.70
CA ALA A 108 6.97 19.51 22.14
C ALA A 108 8.20 19.13 23.00
N GLU A 109 9.05 18.23 22.50
CA GLU A 109 10.30 17.80 23.15
C GLU A 109 11.29 18.96 23.36
N LEU A 110 11.44 19.84 22.36
CA LEU A 110 12.28 21.04 22.46
C LEU A 110 11.83 21.96 23.61
N ALA A 111 10.52 22.05 23.88
CA ALA A 111 9.98 22.86 24.97
C ALA A 111 10.20 22.22 26.36
N ILE A 112 10.25 20.89 26.45
CA ILE A 112 10.48 20.15 27.70
C ILE A 112 11.96 20.17 28.10
N LEU A 113 12.87 19.97 27.14
CA LEU A 113 14.31 19.85 27.43
C LEU A 113 15.00 21.19 27.67
N LYS A 114 14.37 22.30 27.29
CA LYS A 114 14.87 23.65 27.51
C LYS A 114 14.98 23.94 29.01
N ASN A 115 16.22 24.14 29.50
CA ASN A 115 16.55 24.43 30.91
C ASN A 115 16.12 23.34 31.93
N ALA A 116 15.96 22.08 31.51
CA ALA A 116 15.59 20.96 32.40
C ALA A 116 16.77 20.46 33.26
N ASP A 117 16.51 20.13 34.52
CA ASP A 117 17.48 19.47 35.41
C ASP A 117 17.68 17.97 35.09
N GLU A 118 18.72 17.36 35.66
CA GLU A 118 19.09 15.96 35.40
C GLU A 118 17.97 14.96 35.73
N ARG A 119 17.13 15.26 36.72
CA ARG A 119 16.04 14.38 37.17
C ARG A 119 14.87 14.43 36.19
N VAL A 120 14.50 15.63 35.73
CA VAL A 120 13.50 15.84 34.67
C VAL A 120 13.96 15.20 33.36
N GLN A 121 15.24 15.35 32.98
CA GLN A 121 15.80 14.70 31.79
C GLN A 121 15.74 13.17 31.89
N TRP A 122 16.06 12.59 33.06
CA TRP A 122 15.99 11.14 33.26
C TRP A 122 14.55 10.59 33.20
N LEU A 123 13.60 11.25 33.89
CA LEU A 123 12.19 10.86 33.87
C LEU A 123 11.58 11.03 32.47
N TYR A 124 11.96 12.09 31.77
CA TYR A 124 11.60 12.31 30.37
C TYR A 124 12.08 11.15 29.50
N GLY A 125 13.34 10.75 29.62
CA GLY A 125 13.90 9.61 28.88
C GLY A 125 13.18 8.28 29.16
N GLN A 126 12.74 8.04 30.40
CA GLN A 126 11.93 6.85 30.74
C GLN A 126 10.55 6.88 30.06
N TYR A 127 9.91 8.06 30.07
CA TYR A 127 8.62 8.25 29.45
C TYR A 127 8.68 8.12 27.93
N THR A 128 9.64 8.77 27.26
CA THR A 128 9.79 8.68 25.79
C THR A 128 10.14 7.26 25.35
N THR A 129 11.06 6.57 26.05
CA THR A 129 11.38 5.16 25.75
C THR A 129 10.13 4.28 25.82
N ALA A 130 9.34 4.40 26.88
CA ALA A 130 8.12 3.61 27.03
C ALA A 130 7.08 3.95 25.95
N ALA A 131 6.96 5.22 25.57
CA ALA A 131 6.02 5.68 24.55
C ALA A 131 6.44 5.22 23.14
N ASP A 132 7.73 5.23 22.81
CA ASP A 132 8.26 4.74 21.53
C ASP A 132 8.08 3.23 21.39
N GLU A 133 8.29 2.48 22.47
CA GLU A 133 7.97 1.05 22.52
C GLU A 133 6.48 0.78 22.28
N LEU A 134 5.60 1.59 22.88
CA LEU A 134 4.15 1.49 22.67
C LEU A 134 3.78 1.82 21.21
N ALA A 135 4.36 2.86 20.63
CA ALA A 135 4.15 3.22 19.22
C ALA A 135 4.60 2.09 18.28
N THR A 136 5.75 1.48 18.54
CA THR A 136 6.26 0.33 17.78
C THR A 136 5.32 -0.88 17.86
N LEU A 137 4.77 -1.16 19.04
CA LEU A 137 3.81 -2.26 19.20
C LEU A 137 2.48 -1.98 18.47
N ASN A 138 2.01 -0.73 18.48
CA ASN A 138 0.83 -0.29 17.74
C ASN A 138 1.01 -0.41 16.22
N GLU A 139 2.18 -0.03 15.68
CA GLU A 139 2.51 -0.24 14.27
C GLU A 139 2.54 -1.74 13.88
N LYS A 140 3.10 -2.58 14.76
CA LYS A 140 3.07 -4.04 14.59
C LYS A 140 1.65 -4.59 14.61
N LEU A 141 0.77 -4.06 15.47
CA LEU A 141 -0.62 -4.49 15.55
C LEU A 141 -1.35 -4.22 14.24
N LEU A 142 -1.21 -3.01 13.71
CA LEU A 142 -1.80 -2.61 12.43
C LEU A 142 -1.33 -3.51 11.29
N THR A 143 -0.01 -3.66 11.15
CA THR A 143 0.61 -4.49 10.11
C THR A 143 0.15 -5.94 10.19
N LYS A 144 0.09 -6.51 11.40
CA LYS A 144 -0.30 -7.91 11.61
C LYS A 144 -1.80 -8.13 11.38
N THR A 145 -2.63 -7.15 11.71
CA THR A 145 -4.08 -7.17 11.44
C THR A 145 -4.33 -7.13 9.93
N ALA A 146 -3.68 -6.22 9.21
CA ALA A 146 -3.73 -6.13 7.75
C ALA A 146 -3.26 -7.44 7.07
N GLY A 147 -2.12 -7.98 7.50
CA GLY A 147 -1.59 -9.23 6.93
C GLY A 147 -2.48 -10.45 7.17
N LEU A 148 -3.16 -10.53 8.32
CA LEU A 148 -4.13 -11.59 8.59
C LEU A 148 -5.38 -11.48 7.73
N ALA A 149 -5.89 -10.26 7.56
CA ALA A 149 -6.99 -9.96 6.67
C ALA A 149 -6.69 -10.40 5.23
N GLN A 150 -5.49 -10.06 4.72
CA GLN A 150 -5.01 -10.50 3.40
C GLN A 150 -4.86 -12.03 3.30
N LEU A 151 -4.30 -12.69 4.32
CA LEU A 151 -4.14 -14.14 4.35
C LEU A 151 -5.50 -14.85 4.31
N GLU A 152 -6.48 -14.36 5.07
CA GLU A 152 -7.83 -14.94 5.12
C GLU A 152 -8.53 -14.82 3.76
N ALA A 153 -8.41 -13.67 3.08
CA ALA A 153 -8.91 -13.50 1.72
C ALA A 153 -8.20 -14.40 0.69
N GLY A 154 -6.87 -14.53 0.80
CA GLY A 154 -6.06 -15.39 -0.08
C GLY A 154 -6.38 -16.88 0.05
N ILE A 155 -6.70 -17.36 1.26
CA ILE A 155 -7.14 -18.74 1.49
C ILE A 155 -8.44 -19.02 0.72
N THR A 156 -9.42 -18.11 0.76
CA THR A 156 -10.68 -18.26 0.01
C THR A 156 -10.43 -18.42 -1.51
N THR A 157 -9.48 -17.67 -2.07
CA THR A 157 -9.09 -17.82 -3.48
C THR A 157 -8.38 -19.15 -3.75
N ALA A 158 -7.45 -19.57 -2.87
CA ALA A 158 -6.75 -20.84 -3.01
C ALA A 158 -7.72 -22.04 -2.96
N GLU A 159 -8.75 -21.97 -2.11
CA GLU A 159 -9.82 -22.97 -2.06
C GLU A 159 -10.62 -23.06 -3.36
N ALA A 160 -10.92 -21.93 -3.99
CA ALA A 160 -11.57 -21.91 -5.31
C ALA A 160 -10.68 -22.57 -6.38
N ASN A 161 -9.41 -22.18 -6.45
CA ASN A 161 -8.45 -22.73 -7.42
C ASN A 161 -8.20 -24.23 -7.21
N ALA A 162 -8.15 -24.70 -5.96
CA ALA A 162 -8.01 -26.12 -5.64
C ALA A 162 -9.21 -26.94 -6.12
N LYS A 163 -10.43 -26.39 -6.02
CA LYS A 163 -11.66 -27.03 -6.55
C LYS A 163 -11.58 -27.20 -8.06
N VAL A 164 -11.16 -26.17 -8.80
CA VAL A 164 -10.99 -26.22 -10.27
C VAL A 164 -9.96 -27.27 -10.67
N ASN A 165 -8.77 -27.26 -10.05
CA ASN A 165 -7.72 -28.24 -10.34
C ASN A 165 -8.16 -29.68 -9.99
N THR A 166 -8.89 -29.85 -8.89
CA THR A 166 -9.44 -31.15 -8.50
C THR A 166 -10.44 -31.68 -9.54
N ILE A 167 -11.25 -30.81 -10.15
CA ILE A 167 -12.13 -31.18 -11.26
C ILE A 167 -11.32 -31.66 -12.47
N ALA A 168 -10.25 -30.94 -12.85
CA ALA A 168 -9.36 -31.31 -13.96
C ALA A 168 -8.70 -32.68 -13.73
N TRP A 169 -8.13 -32.93 -12.54
CA TRP A 169 -7.52 -34.22 -12.22
C TRP A 169 -8.53 -35.37 -12.16
N ASN A 170 -9.75 -35.13 -11.68
CA ASN A 170 -10.82 -36.12 -11.72
C ASN A 170 -11.23 -36.48 -13.16
N ARG A 171 -11.15 -35.54 -14.11
CA ARG A 171 -11.36 -35.81 -15.55
C ARG A 171 -10.26 -36.68 -16.13
N THR A 172 -9.00 -36.43 -15.78
CA THR A 172 -7.88 -37.32 -16.14
C THR A 172 -8.12 -38.74 -15.64
N ILE A 173 -8.55 -38.90 -14.38
CA ILE A 173 -8.90 -40.21 -13.82
C ILE A 173 -9.99 -40.89 -14.66
N ALA A 174 -11.07 -40.18 -15.00
CA ALA A 174 -12.16 -40.73 -15.81
C ALA A 174 -11.69 -41.14 -17.23
N ALA A 175 -10.87 -40.31 -17.88
CA ALA A 175 -10.34 -40.59 -19.22
C ALA A 175 -9.40 -41.80 -19.26
N GLU A 176 -8.47 -41.90 -18.30
CA GLU A 176 -7.57 -43.04 -18.17
C GLU A 176 -8.32 -44.31 -17.77
N THR A 177 -9.39 -44.19 -16.96
CA THR A 177 -10.27 -45.32 -16.62
C THR A 177 -10.99 -45.86 -17.87
N ALA A 178 -11.50 -44.97 -18.74
CA ALA A 178 -12.14 -45.39 -19.99
C ALA A 178 -11.15 -46.08 -20.96
N LYS A 179 -9.89 -45.62 -21.03
CA LYS A 179 -8.84 -46.32 -21.80
C LYS A 179 -8.60 -47.73 -21.25
N LEU A 180 -8.50 -47.84 -19.92
CA LEU A 180 -8.35 -49.10 -19.20
C LEU A 180 -9.49 -50.08 -19.50
N GLU A 181 -10.74 -49.60 -19.59
CA GLU A 181 -11.90 -50.42 -19.96
C GLU A 181 -11.74 -51.03 -21.37
N VAL A 182 -11.33 -50.22 -22.36
CA VAL A 182 -11.10 -50.71 -23.74
C VAL A 182 -9.92 -51.68 -23.80
N LEU A 183 -8.84 -51.41 -23.07
CA LEU A 183 -7.64 -52.27 -23.01
C LEU A 183 -7.92 -53.60 -22.31
N LYS A 184 -8.78 -53.62 -21.28
CA LYS A 184 -9.12 -54.84 -20.52
C LYS A 184 -10.30 -55.62 -21.12
N ASP A 185 -10.94 -55.12 -22.18
CA ASP A 185 -12.03 -55.82 -22.87
C ASP A 185 -11.51 -57.10 -23.56
N PRO A 186 -12.00 -58.30 -23.15
CA PRO A 186 -11.61 -59.57 -23.78
C PRO A 186 -11.89 -59.62 -25.29
N ALA A 187 -12.84 -58.83 -25.80
CA ALA A 187 -13.16 -58.76 -27.23
C ALA A 187 -12.05 -58.10 -28.08
N ASN A 188 -11.05 -57.49 -27.43
CA ASN A 188 -9.87 -56.94 -28.07
C ASN A 188 -8.64 -57.87 -27.92
N THR A 189 -8.76 -58.97 -27.18
CA THR A 189 -7.73 -60.01 -27.06
C THR A 189 -7.74 -60.92 -28.29
N ASN A 190 -6.59 -61.05 -28.97
CA ASN A 190 -6.43 -61.88 -30.18
C ASN A 190 -7.37 -61.52 -31.35
N ILE A 191 -7.84 -60.26 -31.41
CA ILE A 191 -8.66 -59.76 -32.53
C ILE A 191 -7.84 -59.73 -33.83
N ASP A 192 -8.43 -60.15 -34.95
CA ASP A 192 -7.79 -60.08 -36.27
C ASP A 192 -7.65 -58.62 -36.76
N LYS A 193 -6.62 -58.37 -37.58
CA LYS A 193 -6.21 -57.04 -38.03
C LYS A 193 -7.27 -56.31 -38.86
N ASP A 194 -8.05 -57.02 -39.68
CA ASP A 194 -9.12 -56.41 -40.49
C ASP A 194 -10.29 -55.98 -39.60
N ALA A 195 -10.66 -56.82 -38.62
CA ALA A 195 -11.70 -56.51 -37.65
C ALA A 195 -11.30 -55.34 -36.72
N LEU A 196 -10.03 -55.29 -36.33
CA LEU A 196 -9.48 -54.20 -35.53
C LEU A 196 -9.44 -52.88 -36.31
N ASN A 197 -9.07 -52.92 -37.60
CA ASN A 197 -9.11 -51.75 -38.47
C ASN A 197 -10.54 -51.21 -38.63
N ALA A 198 -11.53 -52.09 -38.84
CA ALA A 198 -12.93 -51.69 -38.94
C ALA A 198 -13.46 -51.01 -37.66
N LYS A 199 -13.12 -51.55 -36.48
CA LYS A 199 -13.46 -50.91 -35.19
C LYS A 199 -12.78 -49.54 -35.04
N LYS A 200 -11.49 -49.45 -35.36
CA LYS A 200 -10.69 -48.22 -35.30
C LYS A 200 -11.30 -47.12 -36.19
N GLU A 201 -11.60 -47.41 -37.45
CA GLU A 201 -12.21 -46.44 -38.37
C GLU A 201 -13.61 -45.99 -37.92
N ALA A 202 -14.42 -46.91 -37.40
CA ALA A 202 -15.74 -46.57 -36.86
C ALA A 202 -15.65 -45.66 -35.62
N ALA A 203 -14.69 -45.90 -34.72
CA ALA A 203 -14.43 -45.04 -33.57
C ALA A 203 -13.97 -43.64 -34.01
N TYR A 204 -13.10 -43.56 -35.02
CA TYR A 204 -12.62 -42.28 -35.56
C TYR A 204 -13.76 -41.44 -36.17
N GLN A 205 -14.62 -42.03 -37.00
CA GLN A 205 -15.75 -41.30 -37.59
C GLN A 205 -16.72 -40.75 -36.54
N LYS A 206 -17.05 -41.57 -35.53
CA LYS A 206 -17.88 -41.14 -34.40
C LYS A 206 -17.21 -40.00 -33.62
N TYR A 207 -15.91 -40.11 -33.38
CA TYR A 207 -15.12 -39.05 -32.76
C TYR A 207 -15.19 -37.75 -33.55
N THR A 208 -14.94 -37.78 -34.86
CA THR A 208 -14.95 -36.57 -35.71
C THR A 208 -16.28 -35.84 -35.64
N LEU A 209 -17.41 -36.57 -35.69
CA LEU A 209 -18.74 -35.97 -35.60
C LEU A 209 -19.01 -35.38 -34.20
N ALA A 210 -18.69 -36.12 -33.14
CA ALA A 210 -18.86 -35.67 -31.77
C ALA A 210 -17.98 -34.43 -31.47
N TYR A 211 -16.72 -34.44 -31.91
CA TYR A 211 -15.78 -33.35 -31.72
C TYR A 211 -16.19 -32.10 -32.50
N SER A 212 -16.63 -32.24 -33.77
CA SER A 212 -17.13 -31.09 -34.53
C SER A 212 -18.37 -30.47 -33.87
N THR A 213 -19.25 -31.27 -33.29
CA THR A 213 -20.43 -30.77 -32.58
C THR A 213 -20.03 -30.00 -31.32
N LEU A 214 -19.11 -30.56 -30.52
CA LEU A 214 -18.55 -29.91 -29.33
C LEU A 214 -17.92 -28.55 -29.67
N MET A 215 -17.10 -28.49 -30.71
CA MET A 215 -16.39 -27.27 -31.11
C MET A 215 -17.35 -26.18 -31.61
N ASN A 216 -18.38 -26.55 -32.36
CA ASN A 216 -19.36 -25.59 -32.88
C ASN A 216 -20.31 -25.04 -31.81
N ASN A 217 -20.44 -25.72 -30.68
CA ASN A 217 -21.33 -25.35 -29.59
C ASN A 217 -20.52 -24.81 -28.40
N GLU A 218 -20.14 -25.66 -27.46
CA GLU A 218 -19.47 -25.26 -26.23
C GLU A 218 -18.07 -24.66 -26.49
N GLY A 219 -17.37 -25.13 -27.53
CA GLY A 219 -16.06 -24.60 -27.91
C GLY A 219 -16.13 -23.14 -28.39
N ALA A 220 -17.11 -22.82 -29.23
CA ALA A 220 -17.33 -21.45 -29.69
C ALA A 220 -17.66 -20.48 -28.55
N ALA A 221 -18.42 -20.93 -27.55
CA ALA A 221 -18.69 -20.14 -26.34
C ALA A 221 -17.41 -19.92 -25.52
N LEU A 222 -16.60 -20.97 -25.33
CA LEU A 222 -15.34 -20.88 -24.57
C LEU A 222 -14.35 -19.91 -25.22
N ASP A 223 -14.18 -19.97 -26.53
CA ASP A 223 -13.27 -19.06 -27.26
C ASP A 223 -13.79 -17.61 -27.29
N ALA A 224 -15.11 -17.41 -27.32
CA ALA A 224 -15.70 -16.07 -27.21
C ALA A 224 -15.45 -15.44 -25.84
N ASP A 225 -15.63 -16.20 -24.75
CA ASP A 225 -15.32 -15.74 -23.39
C ASP A 225 -13.82 -15.40 -23.24
N ALA A 226 -12.95 -16.28 -23.73
CA ALA A 226 -11.50 -16.06 -23.69
C ALA A 226 -11.08 -14.79 -24.44
N LYS A 227 -11.70 -14.51 -25.59
CA LYS A 227 -11.49 -13.27 -26.36
C LYS A 227 -11.96 -12.04 -25.59
N GLY A 228 -13.13 -12.11 -24.94
CA GLY A 228 -13.66 -11.04 -24.11
C GLY A 228 -12.75 -10.70 -22.92
N ILE A 229 -12.18 -11.72 -22.27
CA ILE A 229 -11.17 -11.54 -21.20
C ILE A 229 -9.96 -10.78 -21.75
N GLN A 230 -9.41 -11.22 -22.87
CA GLN A 230 -8.22 -10.59 -23.46
C GLN A 230 -8.47 -9.13 -23.83
N GLU A 231 -9.61 -8.83 -24.47
CA GLU A 231 -10.01 -7.47 -24.83
C GLU A 231 -10.19 -6.57 -23.60
N ALA A 232 -10.76 -7.11 -22.51
CA ALA A 232 -10.90 -6.36 -21.26
C ALA A 232 -9.55 -6.04 -20.63
N ILE A 233 -8.57 -6.96 -20.66
CA ILE A 233 -7.23 -6.68 -20.13
C ILE A 233 -6.50 -5.66 -21.00
N ASP A 234 -6.62 -5.75 -22.33
CA ASP A 234 -5.96 -4.81 -23.25
C ASP A 234 -6.56 -3.39 -23.17
N ALA A 235 -7.80 -3.25 -22.70
CA ALA A 235 -8.46 -1.98 -22.45
C ALA A 235 -8.17 -1.37 -21.06
N LEU A 236 -7.40 -2.04 -20.21
CA LEU A 236 -7.09 -1.57 -18.86
C LEU A 236 -6.15 -0.33 -18.92
N ASP A 237 -6.72 0.84 -18.64
CA ASP A 237 -6.01 2.12 -18.65
C ASP A 237 -5.19 2.34 -17.37
N ARG A 238 -3.92 2.72 -17.54
CA ARG A 238 -2.96 3.02 -16.47
C ARG A 238 -2.26 4.36 -16.67
N ASP A 239 -2.61 5.12 -17.70
CA ASP A 239 -1.84 6.30 -18.13
C ASP A 239 -1.80 7.38 -17.05
N ALA A 240 -2.93 7.66 -16.40
CA ALA A 240 -3.00 8.63 -15.30
C ALA A 240 -2.18 8.20 -14.08
N ILE A 241 -2.18 6.90 -13.76
CA ILE A 241 -1.39 6.33 -12.66
C ILE A 241 0.11 6.42 -12.96
N GLU A 242 0.52 6.13 -14.20
CA GLU A 242 1.90 6.22 -14.62
C GLU A 242 2.38 7.67 -14.68
N ALA A 243 1.54 8.61 -15.15
CA ALA A 243 1.84 10.03 -15.19
C ALA A 243 2.17 10.61 -13.80
N VAL A 244 1.33 10.36 -12.80
CA VAL A 244 1.59 10.88 -11.43
C VAL A 244 2.84 10.23 -10.81
N ASN A 245 3.04 8.93 -11.03
CA ASN A 245 4.18 8.21 -10.46
C ASN A 245 5.52 8.56 -11.13
N ASN A 246 5.50 9.04 -12.37
CA ASN A 246 6.68 9.56 -13.06
C ASN A 246 7.13 10.92 -12.49
N LEU A 247 6.20 11.72 -11.97
CA LEU A 247 6.51 13.00 -11.31
C LEU A 247 7.00 12.79 -9.88
N TYR A 248 6.36 11.89 -9.15
CA TYR A 248 6.82 11.49 -7.82
C TYR A 248 6.49 10.02 -7.56
N SER A 249 7.52 9.22 -7.27
CA SER A 249 7.38 7.77 -7.20
C SER A 249 6.43 7.30 -6.09
N ASN A 250 5.63 6.28 -6.39
CA ASN A 250 4.76 5.58 -5.43
C ASN A 250 3.63 6.43 -4.83
N VAL A 251 3.23 7.52 -5.47
CA VAL A 251 2.04 8.29 -5.08
C VAL A 251 0.78 7.46 -5.26
N VAL A 252 0.71 6.69 -6.34
CA VAL A 252 -0.28 5.62 -6.51
C VAL A 252 0.45 4.28 -6.41
N ALA A 253 0.02 3.45 -5.48
CA ALA A 253 0.58 2.13 -5.23
C ALA A 253 -0.43 1.04 -5.59
N PHE A 254 0.09 -0.15 -5.89
CA PHE A 254 -0.71 -1.35 -6.13
C PHE A 254 -0.58 -2.29 -4.94
N THR A 255 -1.69 -2.93 -4.59
CA THR A 255 -1.78 -3.93 -3.50
C THR A 255 -0.98 -5.20 -3.79
N GLY A 256 -0.62 -5.44 -5.06
CA GLY A 256 0.09 -6.65 -5.49
C GLY A 256 -0.10 -6.93 -6.97
N TYR A 257 -0.06 -8.22 -7.31
CA TYR A 257 -0.32 -8.71 -8.66
C TYR A 257 -1.33 -9.84 -8.61
N GLU A 258 -2.28 -9.81 -9.54
CA GLU A 258 -3.20 -10.89 -9.79
C GLU A 258 -2.69 -11.75 -10.94
N TYR A 259 -2.53 -13.05 -10.67
CA TYR A 259 -2.23 -14.04 -11.68
C TYR A 259 -3.54 -14.65 -12.17
N LEU A 260 -3.96 -14.22 -13.36
CA LEU A 260 -5.19 -14.71 -13.99
C LEU A 260 -4.85 -15.81 -14.99
N SER A 261 -5.65 -16.87 -14.97
CA SER A 261 -5.59 -17.99 -15.89
C SER A 261 -6.99 -18.31 -16.38
N TRP A 262 -7.15 -18.45 -17.68
CA TRP A 262 -8.43 -18.80 -18.30
C TRP A 262 -8.23 -19.86 -19.39
N GLU A 263 -9.30 -20.59 -19.69
CA GLU A 263 -9.28 -21.72 -20.62
C GLU A 263 -9.77 -21.30 -22.00
N THR A 264 -9.16 -21.91 -23.02
CA THR A 264 -9.55 -21.82 -24.43
C THR A 264 -9.70 -23.23 -25.00
N THR A 265 -10.26 -23.37 -26.20
CA THR A 265 -10.30 -24.68 -26.87
C THR A 265 -8.92 -25.25 -27.19
N SER A 266 -7.89 -24.40 -27.23
CA SER A 266 -6.49 -24.76 -27.49
C SER A 266 -5.66 -25.00 -26.21
N GLY A 267 -6.24 -24.76 -25.03
CA GLY A 267 -5.60 -24.89 -23.73
C GLY A 267 -5.64 -23.61 -22.88
N SER A 268 -4.93 -23.63 -21.76
CA SER A 268 -4.90 -22.54 -20.79
C SER A 268 -4.05 -21.36 -21.27
N THR A 269 -4.53 -20.14 -21.04
CA THR A 269 -3.76 -18.89 -21.21
C THR A 269 -3.68 -18.19 -19.85
N SER A 270 -2.60 -17.45 -19.60
CA SER A 270 -2.43 -16.71 -18.36
C SER A 270 -1.79 -15.34 -18.55
N ARG A 271 -2.09 -14.41 -17.64
CA ARG A 271 -1.51 -13.07 -17.58
C ARG A 271 -1.43 -12.57 -16.14
N SER A 272 -0.39 -11.81 -15.84
CA SER A 272 -0.24 -11.09 -14.58
C SER A 272 -0.61 -9.62 -14.79
N LEU A 273 -1.38 -9.04 -13.88
CA LEU A 273 -1.70 -7.61 -13.86
C LEU A 273 -1.58 -7.05 -12.44
N PRO A 274 -1.26 -5.76 -12.29
CA PRO A 274 -1.27 -5.13 -10.97
C PRO A 274 -2.68 -5.22 -10.37
N SER A 275 -2.79 -5.78 -9.17
CA SER A 275 -4.07 -5.83 -8.45
C SER A 275 -4.41 -4.44 -7.90
N GLY A 276 -5.51 -4.32 -7.15
CA GLY A 276 -6.12 -3.05 -6.77
C GLY A 276 -5.15 -1.91 -6.43
N ALA A 277 -5.43 -0.71 -6.94
CA ALA A 277 -4.68 0.52 -6.80
C ALA A 277 -5.25 1.40 -5.69
N TYR A 278 -4.37 2.17 -5.05
CA TYR A 278 -4.72 3.17 -4.05
C TYR A 278 -3.74 4.34 -4.08
N VAL A 279 -4.21 5.51 -3.62
CA VAL A 279 -3.34 6.67 -3.40
C VAL A 279 -2.65 6.51 -2.05
N SER A 280 -1.33 6.47 -2.05
CA SER A 280 -0.54 6.46 -0.81
C SER A 280 -0.54 7.87 -0.21
N GLU A 281 -1.33 8.09 0.84
CA GLU A 281 -1.43 9.40 1.50
C GLU A 281 -0.08 9.88 2.06
N ALA A 282 0.80 8.97 2.47
CA ALA A 282 2.16 9.32 2.91
C ALA A 282 3.03 9.81 1.74
N GLN A 283 3.03 9.11 0.61
CA GLN A 283 3.82 9.52 -0.57
C GLN A 283 3.23 10.76 -1.23
N LYS A 284 1.90 10.88 -1.28
CA LYS A 284 1.20 12.09 -1.70
C LYS A 284 1.60 13.28 -0.85
N LEU A 285 1.60 13.17 0.48
CA LEU A 285 2.05 14.25 1.36
C LEU A 285 3.53 14.59 1.17
N ASN A 286 4.39 13.58 1.00
CA ASN A 286 5.80 13.81 0.71
C ASN A 286 5.98 14.56 -0.62
N ALA A 287 5.21 14.20 -1.64
CA ALA A 287 5.20 14.89 -2.93
C ALA A 287 4.69 16.33 -2.78
N GLU A 288 3.55 16.53 -2.12
CA GLU A 288 2.97 17.86 -1.85
C GLU A 288 3.98 18.76 -1.11
N ASN A 289 4.64 18.24 -0.08
CA ASN A 289 5.68 18.97 0.65
C ASN A 289 6.91 19.24 -0.22
N TYR A 290 7.36 18.26 -1.01
CA TYR A 290 8.50 18.41 -1.91
C TYR A 290 8.28 19.57 -2.90
N PHE A 291 7.15 19.56 -3.60
CA PHE A 291 6.81 20.63 -4.55
C PHE A 291 6.58 21.98 -3.85
N ALA A 292 5.93 21.98 -2.68
CA ALA A 292 5.72 23.21 -1.92
C ALA A 292 7.03 23.83 -1.41
N THR A 293 7.94 23.02 -0.87
CA THR A 293 9.26 23.48 -0.38
C THR A 293 10.11 24.02 -1.52
N ASN A 294 10.21 23.32 -2.64
CA ASN A 294 10.99 23.83 -3.77
C ASN A 294 10.43 25.17 -4.30
N LEU A 295 9.11 25.29 -4.39
CA LEU A 295 8.45 26.52 -4.82
C LEU A 295 8.69 27.67 -3.82
N GLU A 296 8.62 27.39 -2.52
CA GLU A 296 8.91 28.35 -1.46
C GLU A 296 10.37 28.79 -1.48
N ASP A 297 11.32 27.87 -1.65
CA ASP A 297 12.74 28.16 -1.76
C ASP A 297 13.05 29.02 -2.99
N ALA A 298 12.47 28.71 -4.14
CA ALA A 298 12.60 29.51 -5.35
C ALA A 298 11.99 30.91 -5.18
N ALA A 299 10.83 31.02 -4.53
CA ALA A 299 10.20 32.30 -4.21
C ALA A 299 11.04 33.13 -3.24
N ASN A 300 11.63 32.50 -2.23
CA ASN A 300 12.52 33.15 -1.25
C ASN A 300 13.81 33.63 -1.89
N ALA A 301 14.41 32.85 -2.81
CA ALA A 301 15.59 33.24 -3.56
C ALA A 301 15.33 34.43 -4.50
N LEU A 302 14.17 34.44 -5.17
CA LEU A 302 13.73 35.55 -6.00
C LEU A 302 13.50 36.81 -5.17
N GLY A 303 12.76 36.68 -4.06
CA GLY A 303 12.33 37.79 -3.22
C GLY A 303 11.29 38.67 -3.91
N THR A 304 11.13 39.90 -3.41
CA THR A 304 10.16 40.85 -3.96
C THR A 304 10.78 42.20 -4.25
N SER A 305 10.18 43.00 -5.14
CA SER A 305 10.65 44.36 -5.42
C SER A 305 10.61 45.31 -4.22
N ALA A 306 10.00 44.91 -3.10
CA ALA A 306 10.00 45.65 -1.84
C ALA A 306 11.18 45.30 -0.93
N ASP A 307 11.99 44.31 -1.28
CA ASP A 307 13.12 43.85 -0.47
C ASP A 307 14.17 44.96 -0.31
N THR A 308 14.69 45.07 0.91
CA THR A 308 15.75 46.04 1.24
C THR A 308 17.13 45.45 0.95
N LYS A 309 18.13 46.33 0.87
CA LYS A 309 19.54 45.95 0.60
C LYS A 309 20.17 44.93 1.58
N ASP A 310 19.54 44.70 2.74
CA ASP A 310 20.02 43.78 3.77
C ASP A 310 19.45 42.36 3.59
N LYS A 311 18.56 42.16 2.61
CA LYS A 311 17.99 40.87 2.26
C LYS A 311 18.87 40.15 1.24
N ASN A 312 19.13 38.87 1.50
CA ASN A 312 19.89 37.99 0.61
C ASN A 312 18.96 37.33 -0.42
N THR A 313 18.36 38.16 -1.28
CA THR A 313 17.43 37.76 -2.36
C THR A 313 17.86 38.45 -3.67
N ALA A 314 17.40 37.98 -4.83
CA ALA A 314 17.73 38.61 -6.11
C ALA A 314 17.27 40.09 -6.16
N TYR A 315 16.08 40.39 -5.65
CA TYR A 315 15.63 41.78 -5.50
C TYR A 315 16.39 42.57 -4.42
N GLY A 316 16.79 41.93 -3.31
CA GLY A 316 17.64 42.55 -2.29
C GLY A 316 19.02 42.96 -2.83
N HIS A 317 19.62 42.13 -3.68
CA HIS A 317 20.87 42.45 -4.39
C HIS A 317 20.69 43.63 -5.35
N LEU A 318 19.56 43.72 -6.06
CA LEU A 318 19.25 44.89 -6.88
C LEU A 318 19.10 46.17 -6.03
N ALA A 319 18.44 46.08 -4.87
CA ALA A 319 18.33 47.19 -3.93
C ALA A 319 19.72 47.64 -3.41
N ALA A 320 20.60 46.70 -3.09
CA ALA A 320 21.97 46.97 -2.67
C ALA A 320 22.79 47.65 -3.79
N ALA A 321 22.69 47.15 -5.03
CA ALA A 321 23.39 47.74 -6.18
C ALA A 321 22.88 49.16 -6.52
N ASN A 322 21.58 49.42 -6.37
CA ASN A 322 21.02 50.76 -6.52
C ASN A 322 21.51 51.71 -5.41
N ALA A 323 21.62 51.24 -4.16
CA ALA A 323 22.18 52.02 -3.07
C ALA A 323 23.66 52.36 -3.32
N GLN A 324 24.45 51.42 -3.85
CA GLN A 324 25.84 51.67 -4.26
C GLN A 324 25.94 52.77 -5.33
N LEU A 325 25.00 52.81 -6.30
CA LEU A 325 24.97 53.87 -7.31
C LEU A 325 24.63 55.23 -6.67
N GLU A 326 23.71 55.26 -5.71
CA GLU A 326 23.36 56.47 -4.97
C GLU A 326 24.57 57.01 -4.17
N ASP A 327 25.29 56.12 -3.48
CA ASP A 327 26.48 56.48 -2.72
C ASP A 327 27.63 56.95 -3.62
N ALA A 328 27.85 56.28 -4.76
CA ALA A 328 28.82 56.72 -5.77
C ALA A 328 28.51 58.13 -6.29
N ASN A 329 27.23 58.45 -6.50
CA ASN A 329 26.83 59.80 -6.96
C ASN A 329 27.09 60.90 -5.91
N LYS A 330 27.13 60.55 -4.61
CA LYS A 330 27.41 61.48 -3.50
C LYS A 330 28.90 61.72 -3.26
N MET A 331 29.80 60.98 -3.92
CA MET A 331 31.25 61.17 -3.78
C MET A 331 31.70 62.57 -4.22
N GLY A 332 32.74 63.08 -3.54
CA GLY A 332 33.37 64.38 -3.84
C GLY A 332 34.02 64.44 -5.23
N GLU A 333 34.26 65.64 -5.73
CA GLU A 333 34.83 65.91 -7.06
C GLU A 333 35.85 67.07 -7.05
N THR A 334 36.40 67.37 -5.88
CA THR A 334 37.26 68.56 -5.67
C THR A 334 38.69 68.35 -6.19
N THR A 335 39.14 67.09 -6.27
CA THR A 335 40.44 66.71 -6.83
C THR A 335 40.29 65.80 -8.05
N ASP A 336 41.31 65.75 -8.91
CA ASP A 336 41.28 64.85 -10.09
C ASP A 336 41.27 63.36 -9.69
N ALA A 337 41.87 63.01 -8.54
CA ALA A 337 41.78 61.67 -7.96
C ALA A 337 40.35 61.32 -7.52
N GLU A 338 39.63 62.28 -6.92
CA GLU A 338 38.22 62.10 -6.53
C GLU A 338 37.30 61.93 -7.74
N LYS A 339 37.53 62.70 -8.81
CA LYS A 339 36.75 62.57 -10.07
C LYS A 339 36.92 61.19 -10.70
N GLU A 340 38.14 60.68 -10.78
CA GLU A 340 38.38 59.33 -11.34
C GLU A 340 37.84 58.23 -10.41
N ALA A 341 37.97 58.37 -9.09
CA ALA A 341 37.38 57.42 -8.14
C ALA A 341 35.85 57.37 -8.25
N LYS A 342 35.19 58.52 -8.34
CA LYS A 342 33.73 58.61 -8.54
C LYS A 342 33.28 57.96 -9.85
N LYS A 343 34.00 58.24 -10.94
CA LYS A 343 33.71 57.66 -12.26
C LYS A 343 33.83 56.14 -12.24
N GLN A 344 34.84 55.60 -11.55
CA GLN A 344 35.01 54.16 -11.38
C GLN A 344 33.89 53.56 -10.51
N ALA A 345 33.55 54.18 -9.37
CA ALA A 345 32.45 53.72 -8.51
C ALA A 345 31.09 53.69 -9.24
N ILE A 346 30.79 54.70 -10.06
CA ILE A 346 29.58 54.70 -10.91
C ILE A 346 29.60 53.56 -11.93
N LYS A 347 30.76 53.27 -12.52
CA LYS A 347 30.92 52.16 -13.48
C LYS A 347 30.70 50.81 -12.81
N ASP A 348 31.25 50.62 -11.62
CA ASP A 348 31.12 49.39 -10.84
C ASP A 348 29.67 49.19 -10.38
N ALA A 349 29.00 50.24 -9.88
CA ALA A 349 27.60 50.18 -9.49
C ALA A 349 26.67 49.87 -10.68
N LYS A 350 26.92 50.46 -11.87
CA LYS A 350 26.17 50.11 -13.09
C LYS A 350 26.37 48.66 -13.49
N THR A 351 27.57 48.12 -13.29
CA THR A 351 27.87 46.70 -13.56
C THR A 351 27.14 45.81 -12.56
N ALA A 352 27.15 46.15 -11.27
CA ALA A 352 26.41 45.43 -10.23
C ALA A 352 24.89 45.43 -10.50
N ILE A 353 24.32 46.56 -10.94
CA ILE A 353 22.89 46.63 -11.32
C ILE A 353 22.59 45.71 -12.51
N ALA A 354 23.47 45.66 -13.52
CA ALA A 354 23.27 44.75 -14.65
C ALA A 354 23.29 43.29 -14.20
N LEU A 355 24.26 42.90 -13.36
CA LEU A 355 24.37 41.55 -12.80
C LEU A 355 23.14 41.17 -11.94
N ALA A 356 22.66 42.09 -11.10
CA ALA A 356 21.48 41.87 -10.27
C ALA A 356 20.20 41.72 -11.10
N LYS A 357 20.08 42.45 -12.23
CA LYS A 357 18.97 42.25 -13.17
C LYS A 357 19.03 40.89 -13.84
N ASP A 358 20.22 40.44 -14.25
CA ASP A 358 20.39 39.09 -14.82
C ASP A 358 20.10 38.00 -13.77
N GLU A 359 20.43 38.24 -12.49
CA GLU A 359 20.10 37.35 -11.39
C GLU A 359 18.58 37.23 -11.18
N ILE A 360 17.84 38.34 -11.21
CA ILE A 360 16.37 38.32 -11.14
C ILE A 360 15.78 37.49 -12.28
N VAL A 361 16.29 37.63 -13.50
CA VAL A 361 15.81 36.84 -14.65
C VAL A 361 16.02 35.34 -14.42
N ARG A 362 17.20 34.94 -13.90
CA ARG A 362 17.47 33.53 -13.58
C ARG A 362 16.60 33.02 -12.43
N ALA A 363 16.44 33.80 -11.37
CA ALA A 363 15.60 33.43 -10.23
C ALA A 363 14.12 33.32 -10.61
N GLN A 364 13.63 34.20 -11.49
CA GLN A 364 12.27 34.12 -12.02
C GLN A 364 12.05 32.86 -12.86
N ALA A 365 13.00 32.52 -13.73
CA ALA A 365 12.92 31.29 -14.52
C ALA A 365 12.86 30.04 -13.61
N SER A 366 13.69 30.00 -12.57
CA SER A 366 13.67 28.92 -11.58
C SER A 366 12.33 28.84 -10.84
N TYR A 367 11.75 29.98 -10.44
CA TYR A 367 10.42 30.02 -9.83
C TYR A 367 9.33 29.50 -10.78
N ASP A 368 9.37 29.92 -12.05
CA ASP A 368 8.38 29.50 -13.05
C ASP A 368 8.47 28.00 -13.35
N GLU A 369 9.68 27.42 -13.37
CA GLU A 369 9.93 25.98 -13.52
C GLU A 369 9.35 25.17 -12.35
N GLU A 370 9.66 25.56 -11.11
CA GLU A 370 9.12 24.87 -9.91
C GLU A 370 7.60 25.02 -9.82
N LYS A 371 7.06 26.17 -10.21
CA LYS A 371 5.62 26.40 -10.27
C LYS A 371 4.94 25.50 -11.29
N ALA A 372 5.53 25.34 -12.47
CA ALA A 372 5.02 24.45 -13.51
C ALA A 372 5.03 22.99 -13.05
N ALA A 373 6.11 22.53 -12.41
CA ALA A 373 6.21 21.17 -11.87
C ALA A 373 5.15 20.91 -10.77
N SER A 374 4.94 21.87 -9.87
CA SER A 374 3.90 21.80 -8.83
C SER A 374 2.48 21.73 -9.41
N ASP A 375 2.19 22.53 -10.45
CA ASP A 375 0.91 22.50 -11.15
C ASP A 375 0.69 21.20 -11.92
N GLU A 376 1.74 20.70 -12.58
CA GLU A 376 1.71 19.43 -13.32
C GLU A 376 1.42 18.25 -12.38
N PHE A 377 2.07 18.19 -11.23
CA PHE A 377 1.80 17.18 -10.21
C PHE A 377 0.34 17.24 -9.72
N THR A 378 -0.15 18.44 -9.42
CA THR A 378 -1.53 18.65 -8.97
C THR A 378 -2.54 18.19 -10.02
N ALA A 379 -2.30 18.51 -11.29
CA ALA A 379 -3.15 18.09 -12.39
C ALA A 379 -3.10 16.57 -12.63
N ALA A 380 -1.91 15.98 -12.61
CA ALA A 380 -1.74 14.53 -12.76
C ALA A 380 -2.44 13.76 -11.64
N LEU A 381 -2.28 14.20 -10.38
CA LEU A 381 -2.95 13.59 -9.23
C LEU A 381 -4.49 13.68 -9.35
N ALA A 382 -5.02 14.81 -9.83
CA ALA A 382 -6.46 15.00 -10.01
C ALA A 382 -7.06 14.13 -11.14
N ALA A 383 -6.23 13.69 -12.10
CA ALA A 383 -6.65 12.81 -13.19
C ALA A 383 -6.69 11.33 -12.79
N VAL A 384 -6.11 10.96 -11.65
CA VAL A 384 -6.11 9.57 -11.17
C VAL A 384 -7.49 9.17 -10.67
N ASP A 385 -8.05 8.13 -11.28
CA ASP A 385 -9.25 7.44 -10.78
C ASP A 385 -8.92 6.00 -10.40
N VAL A 386 -8.45 5.81 -9.15
CA VAL A 386 -8.16 4.48 -8.61
C VAL A 386 -9.40 3.61 -8.53
N LYS A 387 -10.60 4.21 -8.38
CA LYS A 387 -11.84 3.44 -8.31
C LYS A 387 -12.17 2.84 -9.67
N ALA A 388 -12.12 3.63 -10.74
CA ALA A 388 -12.35 3.13 -12.09
C ALA A 388 -11.35 2.03 -12.46
N TYR A 389 -10.07 2.18 -12.07
CA TYR A 389 -9.08 1.12 -12.24
C TYR A 389 -9.48 -0.17 -11.50
N ASN A 390 -9.84 -0.07 -10.21
CA ASN A 390 -10.22 -1.22 -9.40
C ASN A 390 -11.49 -1.91 -9.92
N ASP A 391 -12.51 -1.14 -10.31
CA ASP A 391 -13.75 -1.66 -10.91
C ASP A 391 -13.43 -2.45 -12.20
N ALA A 392 -12.51 -1.95 -13.03
CA ALA A 392 -12.09 -2.64 -14.25
C ALA A 392 -11.34 -3.94 -13.96
N VAL A 393 -10.41 -3.94 -13.00
CA VAL A 393 -9.71 -5.16 -12.56
C VAL A 393 -10.71 -6.18 -12.01
N SER A 394 -11.68 -5.75 -11.20
CA SER A 394 -12.73 -6.61 -10.63
C SER A 394 -13.60 -7.24 -11.71
N ALA A 395 -13.96 -6.47 -12.74
CA ALA A 395 -14.72 -6.97 -13.89
C ALA A 395 -13.94 -8.04 -14.67
N ILE A 396 -12.63 -7.83 -14.90
CA ILE A 396 -11.77 -8.83 -15.55
C ILE A 396 -11.74 -10.13 -14.74
N VAL A 397 -11.58 -10.06 -13.42
CA VAL A 397 -11.59 -11.27 -12.57
C VAL A 397 -12.94 -11.98 -12.63
N ALA A 398 -14.06 -11.25 -12.65
CA ALA A 398 -15.38 -11.83 -12.80
C ALA A 398 -15.54 -12.57 -14.15
N LEU A 399 -15.00 -12.02 -15.25
CA LEU A 399 -14.97 -12.69 -16.55
C LEU A 399 -14.16 -13.99 -16.50
N VAL A 400 -13.00 -13.99 -15.83
CA VAL A 400 -12.18 -15.20 -15.65
C VAL A 400 -12.95 -16.27 -14.86
N LYS A 401 -13.66 -15.90 -13.80
CA LYS A 401 -14.54 -16.83 -13.06
C LYS A 401 -15.69 -17.37 -13.90
N ALA A 402 -16.29 -16.54 -14.75
CA ALA A 402 -17.34 -16.98 -15.67
C ALA A 402 -16.78 -18.01 -16.67
N ASN A 403 -15.56 -17.78 -17.18
CA ASN A 403 -14.85 -18.71 -18.05
C ASN A 403 -14.64 -20.08 -17.39
N GLU A 404 -14.40 -20.17 -16.07
CA GLU A 404 -14.33 -21.47 -15.38
C GLU A 404 -15.61 -22.30 -15.54
N THR A 405 -16.77 -21.64 -15.50
CA THR A 405 -18.07 -22.29 -15.65
C THR A 405 -18.29 -22.77 -17.08
N VAL A 406 -17.92 -21.94 -18.06
CA VAL A 406 -18.01 -22.30 -19.49
C VAL A 406 -17.00 -23.40 -19.84
N ALA A 407 -15.77 -23.33 -19.32
CA ALA A 407 -14.76 -24.38 -19.45
C ALA A 407 -15.21 -25.69 -18.80
N LYS A 408 -15.93 -25.61 -17.68
CA LYS A 408 -16.56 -26.78 -17.07
C LYS A 408 -17.57 -27.40 -18.02
N ALA A 409 -18.49 -26.62 -18.58
CA ALA A 409 -19.50 -27.09 -19.52
C ALA A 409 -18.87 -27.71 -20.78
N PHE A 410 -17.88 -27.04 -21.39
CA PHE A 410 -17.11 -27.56 -22.53
C PHE A 410 -16.50 -28.92 -22.22
N SER A 411 -15.83 -29.05 -21.08
CA SER A 411 -15.17 -30.30 -20.77
C SER A 411 -16.14 -31.40 -20.31
N ASP A 412 -17.26 -31.08 -19.68
CA ASP A 412 -18.31 -32.08 -19.40
C ASP A 412 -18.95 -32.57 -20.72
N ALA A 413 -19.22 -31.68 -21.67
CA ALA A 413 -19.67 -32.03 -23.02
C ALA A 413 -18.61 -32.82 -23.83
N SER A 414 -17.32 -32.60 -23.52
CA SER A 414 -16.21 -33.27 -24.20
C SER A 414 -16.11 -34.77 -23.90
N GLU A 415 -16.79 -35.27 -22.85
CA GLU A 415 -16.68 -36.66 -22.38
C GLU A 415 -16.88 -37.68 -23.51
N THR A 416 -17.93 -37.49 -24.31
CA THR A 416 -18.26 -38.40 -25.42
C THR A 416 -17.17 -38.41 -26.48
N SER A 417 -16.75 -37.23 -26.94
CA SER A 417 -15.67 -37.12 -27.94
C SER A 417 -14.34 -37.65 -27.41
N THR A 418 -14.04 -37.43 -26.12
CA THR A 418 -12.83 -37.90 -25.44
C THR A 418 -12.81 -39.41 -25.32
N LYS A 419 -13.92 -40.05 -24.94
CA LYS A 419 -14.04 -41.52 -24.92
C LYS A 419 -13.82 -42.12 -26.30
N LEU A 420 -14.48 -41.57 -27.32
CA LEU A 420 -14.34 -42.04 -28.70
C LEU A 420 -12.91 -41.85 -29.24
N TRP A 421 -12.26 -40.73 -28.92
CA TRP A 421 -10.87 -40.48 -29.28
C TRP A 421 -9.92 -41.45 -28.58
N ASN A 422 -10.14 -41.71 -27.30
CA ASN A 422 -9.34 -42.65 -26.52
C ASN A 422 -9.54 -44.09 -27.01
N GLU A 423 -10.77 -44.48 -27.33
CA GLU A 423 -11.09 -45.76 -27.97
C GLU A 423 -10.34 -45.88 -29.31
N TYR A 424 -10.45 -44.87 -30.18
CA TYR A 424 -9.68 -44.81 -31.42
C TYR A 424 -8.18 -44.96 -31.19
N LYS A 425 -7.59 -44.18 -30.26
CA LYS A 425 -6.16 -44.21 -29.96
C LYS A 425 -5.69 -45.58 -29.48
N VAL A 426 -6.47 -46.22 -28.61
CA VAL A 426 -6.18 -47.57 -28.11
C VAL A 426 -6.27 -48.59 -29.24
N LEU A 427 -7.35 -48.57 -30.02
CA LEU A 427 -7.53 -49.49 -31.16
C LEU A 427 -6.45 -49.28 -32.22
N HIS A 428 -6.04 -48.04 -32.47
CA HIS A 428 -4.96 -47.70 -33.38
C HIS A 428 -3.60 -48.19 -32.87
N ALA A 429 -3.30 -48.01 -31.58
CA ALA A 429 -2.08 -48.52 -30.97
C ALA A 429 -2.01 -50.06 -31.00
N LEU A 430 -3.14 -50.74 -30.75
CA LEU A 430 -3.25 -52.20 -30.88
C LEU A 430 -3.08 -52.67 -32.33
N TYR A 431 -3.59 -51.89 -33.30
CA TYR A 431 -3.47 -52.18 -34.72
C TYR A 431 -2.03 -52.08 -35.22
N ASP A 432 -1.29 -51.10 -34.71
CA ASP A 432 0.10 -50.84 -35.07
C ASP A 432 1.10 -51.72 -34.30
N ASN A 433 0.79 -52.12 -33.06
CA ASN A 433 1.77 -52.69 -32.13
C ASN A 433 1.17 -53.80 -31.23
N SER A 434 0.67 -54.87 -31.87
CA SER A 434 -0.26 -55.90 -31.34
C SER A 434 0.15 -56.70 -30.08
N GLN A 435 1.20 -56.37 -29.33
CA GLN A 435 1.68 -57.17 -28.19
C GLN A 435 2.03 -56.44 -26.89
N ASN A 436 1.84 -55.12 -26.78
CA ASN A 436 2.25 -54.38 -25.57
C ASN A 436 1.10 -53.85 -24.70
N LEU A 437 0.06 -54.67 -24.56
CA LEU A 437 -1.14 -54.36 -23.78
C LEU A 437 -0.81 -54.09 -22.30
N GLU A 438 0.13 -54.87 -21.74
CA GLU A 438 0.54 -54.74 -20.33
C GLU A 438 1.19 -53.39 -20.04
N GLU A 439 2.05 -52.87 -20.92
CA GLU A 439 2.67 -51.55 -20.74
C GLU A 439 1.64 -50.42 -20.85
N LEU A 440 0.68 -50.51 -21.77
CA LEU A 440 -0.40 -49.53 -21.90
C LEU A 440 -1.33 -49.51 -20.69
N ILE A 441 -1.64 -50.69 -20.14
CA ILE A 441 -2.42 -50.83 -18.90
C ILE A 441 -1.64 -50.22 -17.73
N ALA A 442 -0.37 -50.56 -17.58
CA ALA A 442 0.48 -50.03 -16.52
C ALA A 442 0.60 -48.50 -16.57
N GLN A 443 0.70 -47.92 -17.77
CA GLN A 443 0.74 -46.47 -17.95
C GLN A 443 -0.58 -45.79 -17.53
N CYS A 444 -1.74 -46.37 -17.89
CA CYS A 444 -3.03 -45.84 -17.45
C CYS A 444 -3.18 -45.92 -15.92
N GLU A 445 -2.78 -47.04 -15.31
CA GLU A 445 -2.80 -47.23 -13.86
C GLU A 445 -1.87 -46.24 -13.14
N TYR A 446 -0.68 -45.98 -13.70
CA TYR A 446 0.25 -44.95 -13.23
C TYR A 446 -0.37 -43.56 -13.28
N ASN A 447 -0.95 -43.16 -14.42
CA ASN A 447 -1.54 -41.83 -14.61
C ASN A 447 -2.71 -41.58 -13.63
N ILE A 448 -3.54 -42.60 -13.37
CA ILE A 448 -4.61 -42.52 -12.36
C ILE A 448 -4.02 -42.33 -10.95
N ALA A 449 -2.96 -43.06 -10.63
CA ALA A 449 -2.31 -42.95 -9.32
C ALA A 449 -1.67 -41.56 -9.11
N ASP A 450 -1.03 -41.01 -10.14
CA ASP A 450 -0.45 -39.66 -10.08
C ASP A 450 -1.54 -38.59 -9.93
N ALA A 451 -2.61 -38.63 -10.73
CA ALA A 451 -3.73 -37.70 -10.60
C ALA A 451 -4.35 -37.71 -9.19
N LYS A 452 -4.52 -38.89 -8.57
CA LYS A 452 -4.97 -39.01 -7.17
C LYS A 452 -3.99 -38.39 -6.17
N LYS A 453 -2.68 -38.47 -6.45
CA LYS A 453 -1.64 -37.84 -5.62
C LYS A 453 -1.70 -36.32 -5.73
N GLN A 454 -1.95 -35.77 -6.92
CA GLN A 454 -2.09 -34.33 -7.11
C GLN A 454 -3.32 -33.77 -6.38
N ILE A 455 -4.46 -34.46 -6.40
CA ILE A 455 -5.65 -34.07 -5.62
C ILE A 455 -5.31 -33.95 -4.13
N LYS A 456 -4.64 -34.95 -3.55
CA LYS A 456 -4.21 -34.92 -2.14
C LYS A 456 -3.22 -33.78 -1.82
N PHE A 457 -2.39 -33.39 -2.79
CA PHE A 457 -1.47 -32.26 -2.61
C PHE A 457 -2.22 -30.94 -2.44
N TYR A 458 -3.25 -30.69 -3.26
CA TYR A 458 -4.08 -29.48 -3.12
C TYR A 458 -4.85 -29.45 -1.79
N GLU A 459 -5.42 -30.58 -1.37
CA GLU A 459 -6.10 -30.72 -0.07
C GLU A 459 -5.16 -30.38 1.09
N ALA A 460 -3.93 -30.92 1.08
CA ALA A 460 -2.95 -30.66 2.14
C ALA A 460 -2.50 -29.19 2.20
N ASN A 461 -2.38 -28.51 1.06
CA ASN A 461 -1.97 -27.10 1.01
C ASN A 461 -3.02 -26.17 1.64
N ILE A 462 -4.32 -26.43 1.42
CA ILE A 462 -5.41 -25.68 2.06
C ILE A 462 -5.33 -25.84 3.58
N THR A 463 -5.25 -27.09 4.07
CA THR A 463 -5.17 -27.37 5.51
C THR A 463 -3.97 -26.69 6.18
N ASN A 464 -2.82 -26.64 5.50
CA ASN A 464 -1.64 -25.94 6.00
C ASN A 464 -1.86 -24.42 6.09
N ALA A 465 -2.54 -23.80 5.12
CA ALA A 465 -2.83 -22.38 5.13
C ALA A 465 -3.85 -22.01 6.22
N GLU A 466 -4.87 -22.82 6.44
CA GLU A 466 -5.82 -22.67 7.55
C GLU A 466 -5.11 -22.71 8.92
N ALA A 467 -4.15 -23.63 9.08
CA ALA A 467 -3.34 -23.72 10.29
C ALA A 467 -2.47 -22.48 10.53
N GLN A 468 -1.91 -21.88 9.46
CA GLN A 468 -1.16 -20.62 9.55
C GLN A 468 -2.05 -19.45 9.98
N LEU A 469 -3.27 -19.36 9.41
CA LEU A 469 -4.25 -18.34 9.80
C LEU A 469 -4.61 -18.45 11.29
N ALA A 470 -4.85 -19.67 11.79
CA ALA A 470 -5.16 -19.91 13.19
C ALA A 470 -4.02 -19.46 14.12
N LYS A 471 -2.76 -19.84 13.80
CA LYS A 471 -1.58 -19.41 14.55
C LYS A 471 -1.42 -17.89 14.56
N GLY A 472 -1.62 -17.25 13.40
CA GLY A 472 -1.51 -15.81 13.29
C GLY A 472 -2.58 -15.07 14.12
N LYS A 473 -3.82 -15.59 14.20
CA LYS A 473 -4.88 -15.07 15.09
C LYS A 473 -4.49 -15.15 16.56
N GLU A 474 -3.84 -16.24 17.00
CA GLU A 474 -3.34 -16.39 18.37
C GLU A 474 -2.25 -15.36 18.71
N GLU A 475 -1.25 -15.21 17.83
CA GLU A 475 -0.18 -14.23 18.00
C GLU A 475 -0.70 -12.78 18.03
N LEU A 476 -1.77 -12.46 17.27
CA LEU A 476 -2.40 -11.13 17.31
C LEU A 476 -3.03 -10.86 18.69
N ALA A 477 -3.73 -11.84 19.25
CA ALA A 477 -4.31 -11.74 20.59
C ALA A 477 -3.24 -11.56 21.69
N ASN A 478 -2.06 -12.17 21.51
CA ASN A 478 -0.94 -11.97 22.43
C ASN A 478 -0.34 -10.55 22.32
N LEU A 479 -0.21 -10.01 21.10
CA LEU A 479 0.25 -8.64 20.88
C LEU A 479 -0.69 -7.60 21.51
N GLN A 480 -2.00 -7.79 21.42
CA GLN A 480 -2.99 -6.92 22.09
C GLN A 480 -2.81 -6.90 23.61
N LYS A 481 -2.47 -8.04 24.23
CA LYS A 481 -2.18 -8.10 25.67
C LYS A 481 -0.89 -7.35 26.02
N GLU A 482 0.13 -7.46 25.18
CA GLU A 482 1.41 -6.76 25.37
C GLU A 482 1.21 -5.23 25.29
N ILE A 483 0.43 -4.75 24.33
CA ILE A 483 0.07 -3.32 24.20
C ILE A 483 -0.68 -2.83 25.45
N ALA A 484 -1.65 -3.60 25.94
CA ALA A 484 -2.38 -3.24 27.16
C ALA A 484 -1.45 -3.12 28.38
N ALA A 485 -0.47 -4.02 28.52
CA ALA A 485 0.53 -3.94 29.58
C ALA A 485 1.47 -2.75 29.40
N LYS A 486 1.92 -2.47 28.17
CA LYS A 486 2.82 -1.36 27.86
C LYS A 486 2.16 0.00 28.10
N LYS A 487 0.87 0.15 27.80
CA LYS A 487 0.10 1.36 28.09
C LYS A 487 0.14 1.74 29.57
N ILE A 488 0.03 0.76 30.47
CA ILE A 488 0.16 0.99 31.92
C ILE A 488 1.55 1.53 32.29
N ILE A 489 2.61 1.05 31.63
CA ILE A 489 3.98 1.51 31.87
C ILE A 489 4.14 2.97 31.42
N VAL A 490 3.61 3.33 30.25
CA VAL A 490 3.62 4.71 29.73
C VAL A 490 2.88 5.65 30.68
N ASP A 491 1.68 5.26 31.13
CA ASP A 491 0.88 6.06 32.06
C ASP A 491 1.62 6.29 33.39
N ASN A 492 2.31 5.27 33.91
CA ASN A 492 3.10 5.39 35.13
C ASN A 492 4.33 6.29 34.94
N ALA A 493 5.05 6.18 33.83
CA ALA A 493 6.22 7.01 33.53
C ALA A 493 5.83 8.48 33.35
N LYS A 494 4.70 8.73 32.68
CA LYS A 494 4.11 10.07 32.56
C LYS A 494 3.76 10.65 33.92
N ALA A 495 3.07 9.89 34.77
CA ALA A 495 2.68 10.35 36.11
C ALA A 495 3.90 10.71 36.98
N ALA A 496 5.01 9.97 36.85
CA ALA A 496 6.25 10.29 37.55
C ALA A 496 6.88 11.60 37.05
N LEU A 497 6.91 11.83 35.74
CA LEU A 497 7.41 13.07 35.13
C LEU A 497 6.53 14.27 35.50
N ASP A 498 5.20 14.12 35.44
CA ASP A 498 4.24 15.14 35.86
C ASP A 498 4.46 15.53 37.34
N ALA A 499 4.69 14.54 38.22
CA ALA A 499 4.89 14.80 39.64
C ALA A 499 6.16 15.63 39.90
N GLU A 500 7.26 15.33 39.19
CA GLU A 500 8.52 16.05 39.31
C GLU A 500 8.40 17.49 38.79
N LEU A 501 7.78 17.68 37.62
CA LEU A 501 7.55 19.03 37.07
C LEU A 501 6.58 19.88 37.90
N ASN A 502 5.82 19.28 38.82
CA ASN A 502 4.93 20.00 39.74
C ASN A 502 5.49 20.12 41.16
N ALA A 503 6.65 19.54 41.47
CA ALA A 503 7.28 19.66 42.79
C ALA A 503 7.83 21.09 42.99
N GLU A 504 7.50 21.74 44.12
CA GLU A 504 7.90 23.12 44.46
C GLU A 504 9.39 23.28 44.75
#